data_AF-A0A933IIN9-F1
#
_entry.id   AF-A0A933IIN9-F1
#
_cell.length_a   1.000
_cell.length_b   1.000
_cell.length_c   1.000
_cell.angle_alpha   90.00
_cell.angle_beta   90.00
_cell.angle_gamma   90.00
#
_symmetry.space_group_name_H-M   'P 1'
#
loop_
_entity.id
_entity.type
_entity.pdbx_description
1 polymer ?
#
loop_
_entity_poly.entity_id
_entity_poly.type
_entity_poly.pdbx_seq_one_letter_code
_entity_poly.pdbx_strand_id
1 'polypeptide(L)' 'PDGNVVHYISSVFACRILAGTLQTCDETLDLQFFDPAQLPEDLVPMHRIRIRDWMTNSPSAFIR' A
#
# COMPACT_ATOMS: atom_id res chain seq x y z
N PRO A 1 5.67 25.09 -17.95
CA PRO A 1 4.45 24.61 -17.24
C PRO A 1 3.22 24.81 -18.11
N ASP A 2 2.52 23.73 -18.46
CA ASP A 2 1.33 23.72 -19.32
C ASP A 2 0.02 24.08 -18.58
N GLY A 3 0.10 24.35 -17.27
CA GLY A 3 -1.04 24.78 -16.45
C GLY A 3 -1.89 23.65 -15.88
N ASN A 4 -1.50 22.38 -16.10
CA ASN A 4 -2.25 21.24 -15.59
C ASN A 4 -2.06 21.06 -14.07
N VAL A 5 -3.18 20.80 -13.38
CA VAL A 5 -3.22 20.45 -11.95
C VAL A 5 -3.77 19.03 -11.83
N VAL A 6 -3.00 18.13 -11.24
CA VAL A 6 -3.37 16.72 -11.07
C VAL A 6 -3.68 16.44 -9.60
N HIS A 7 -4.81 15.80 -9.34
CA HIS A 7 -5.18 15.29 -8.03
C HIS A 7 -5.14 13.76 -8.05
N TYR A 8 -4.20 13.17 -7.32
CA TYR A 8 -4.10 11.73 -7.19
C TYR A 8 -5.04 11.21 -6.09
N ILE A 9 -5.94 10.31 -6.46
CA ILE A 9 -6.77 9.56 -5.50
C ILE A 9 -6.33 8.11 -5.55
N SER A 10 -6.03 7.52 -4.38
CA SER A 10 -5.70 6.09 -4.25
C SER A 10 -6.70 5.41 -3.32
N SER A 11 -7.31 4.32 -3.77
CA SER A 11 -8.14 3.45 -2.94
C SER A 11 -7.38 2.17 -2.61
N VAL A 12 -7.52 1.69 -1.38
CA VAL A 12 -6.82 0.48 -0.88
C VAL A 12 -7.85 -0.45 -0.26
N PHE A 13 -7.70 -1.76 -0.48
CA PHE A 13 -8.62 -2.78 -0.02
C PHE A 13 -7.91 -3.82 0.86
N ALA A 14 -8.54 -4.23 1.95
CA ALA A 14 -8.06 -5.32 2.77
C ALA A 14 -8.33 -6.65 2.07
N CYS A 15 -7.27 -7.43 1.82
CA CYS A 15 -7.35 -8.72 1.14
C CYS A 15 -6.67 -9.82 1.96
N ARG A 16 -7.06 -11.07 1.72
CA ARG A 16 -6.36 -12.25 2.23
C ARG A 16 -5.83 -13.08 1.06
N ILE A 17 -4.64 -13.61 1.23
CA ILE A 17 -4.05 -14.56 0.27
C ILE A 17 -4.74 -15.92 0.48
N LEU A 18 -5.27 -16.51 -0.59
CA LEU A 18 -5.90 -17.83 -0.54
C LEU A 18 -4.92 -18.94 -0.95
N ALA A 19 -4.08 -18.68 -1.96
CA ALA A 19 -3.08 -19.61 -2.48
C ALA A 19 -2.05 -18.83 -3.33
N GLY A 20 -0.98 -19.50 -3.75
CA GLY A 20 0.06 -18.95 -4.63
C GLY A 20 1.35 -18.57 -3.89
N THR A 21 2.31 -18.06 -4.66
CA THR A 21 3.60 -17.57 -4.15
C THR A 21 3.94 -16.25 -4.84
N LEU A 22 4.75 -15.41 -4.20
CA LEU A 22 5.20 -14.15 -4.80
C LEU A 22 6.10 -14.46 -6.02
N GLN A 23 5.83 -13.77 -7.12
CA GLN A 23 6.61 -13.87 -8.35
C GLN A 23 6.79 -12.47 -8.92
N THR A 24 8.02 -12.16 -9.33
CA THR A 24 8.36 -10.91 -10.01
C THR A 24 8.00 -11.00 -11.50
N CYS A 25 8.09 -9.85 -12.17
CA CYS A 25 7.97 -9.71 -13.62
C CYS A 25 8.96 -8.65 -14.12
N ASP A 26 8.95 -8.35 -15.41
CA ASP A 26 9.87 -7.39 -16.03
C ASP A 26 9.84 -5.98 -15.39
N GLU A 27 8.71 -5.59 -14.79
CA GLU A 27 8.55 -4.29 -14.11
C GLU A 27 8.78 -4.34 -12.60
N THR A 28 8.94 -5.53 -12.02
CA THR A 28 9.07 -5.73 -10.56
C THR A 28 10.43 -6.32 -10.22
N LEU A 29 11.30 -5.51 -9.61
CA LEU A 29 12.67 -5.92 -9.31
C LEU A 29 12.79 -6.88 -8.12
N ASP A 30 11.98 -6.69 -7.08
CA ASP A 30 12.00 -7.50 -5.86
C ASP A 30 10.64 -7.50 -5.17
N LEU A 31 10.34 -8.58 -4.43
CA LEU A 31 9.09 -8.78 -3.70
C LEU A 31 9.33 -9.53 -2.40
N GLN A 32 8.84 -8.97 -1.30
CA GLN A 32 8.90 -9.59 0.02
C GLN A 32 7.67 -9.24 0.86
N PHE A 33 7.26 -10.15 1.74
CA PHE A 33 6.31 -9.86 2.80
C PHE A 33 7.01 -9.27 4.02
N PHE A 34 6.41 -8.22 4.58
CA PHE A 34 6.91 -7.56 5.78
C PHE A 34 5.90 -7.72 6.91
N ASP A 35 6.40 -7.94 8.13
CA ASP A 35 5.59 -7.78 9.33
C ASP A 35 5.20 -6.29 9.44
N PRO A 36 3.91 -5.95 9.58
CA PRO A 36 3.47 -4.58 9.77
C PRO A 36 4.12 -3.85 10.97
N ALA A 37 4.65 -4.58 11.95
CA ALA A 37 5.43 -4.04 13.07
C ALA A 37 6.92 -3.83 12.75
N GLN A 38 7.43 -4.37 11.63
CA GLN A 38 8.84 -4.32 11.21
C GLN A 38 8.98 -3.78 9.78
N LEU A 39 8.35 -2.63 9.51
CA LEU A 39 8.41 -1.99 8.19
C LEU A 39 9.76 -1.31 7.93
N PRO A 40 10.33 -1.46 6.72
CA PRO A 40 11.59 -0.81 6.31
C PRO A 40 11.58 0.69 6.58
N GLU A 41 12.68 1.24 7.11
CA GLU A 41 12.77 2.66 7.50
C GLU A 41 12.50 3.61 6.34
N ASP A 42 12.97 3.25 5.14
CA ASP A 42 12.85 3.98 3.88
C ASP A 42 11.46 3.89 3.22
N LEU A 43 10.50 3.20 3.84
CA LEU A 43 9.14 3.13 3.32
C LEU A 43 8.50 4.53 3.24
N VAL A 44 8.02 4.88 2.05
CA VAL A 44 7.35 6.16 1.76
C VAL A 44 6.27 6.46 2.82
N PRO A 45 6.27 7.66 3.44
CA PRO A 45 5.40 7.97 4.59
C PRO A 45 3.91 7.67 4.37
N MET A 46 3.40 7.91 3.15
CA MET A 46 1.99 7.66 2.82
C MET A 46 1.62 6.17 2.91
N HIS A 47 2.55 5.25 2.61
CA HIS A 47 2.30 3.82 2.77
C HIS A 47 2.19 3.43 4.24
N ARG A 48 3.00 4.03 5.13
CA ARG A 48 2.89 3.81 6.58
C ARG A 48 1.52 4.25 7.12
N ILE A 49 1.00 5.38 6.64
CA ILE A 49 -0.34 5.86 7.03
C ILE A 49 -1.40 4.84 6.61
N ARG A 50 -1.36 4.37 5.36
CA ARG A 50 -2.31 3.37 4.83
C ARG A 50 -2.28 2.04 5.60
N ILE A 51 -1.07 1.58 5.98
CA ILE A 51 -0.91 0.36 6.77
C ILE A 51 -1.49 0.56 8.19
N ARG A 52 -1.22 1.69 8.83
CA ARG A 52 -1.78 2.02 10.14
C ARG A 52 -3.30 2.14 10.10
N ASP A 53 -3.83 2.73 9.04
CA ASP A 53 -5.27 2.85 8.80
C ASP A 53 -5.91 1.46 8.68
N TRP A 54 -5.30 0.54 7.94
CA TRP A 54 -5.74 -0.86 7.88
C TRP A 54 -5.73 -1.53 9.26
N MET A 55 -4.71 -1.30 10.09
CA MET A 55 -4.63 -1.85 11.45
C MET A 55 -5.76 -1.39 12.37
N THR A 56 -6.40 -0.23 12.10
CA THR A 56 -7.56 0.20 12.90
C THR A 56 -8.77 -0.72 12.71
N ASN A 57 -8.76 -1.57 11.67
CA ASN A 57 -9.81 -2.54 11.35
C ASN A 57 -11.21 -1.91 11.26
N SER A 58 -11.28 -0.68 10.71
CA SER A 58 -12.56 -0.02 10.46
C SER A 58 -13.35 -0.76 9.37
N PRO A 59 -14.62 -1.11 9.63
CA PRO A 59 -15.47 -1.80 8.64
C PRO A 59 -16.02 -0.86 7.56
N SER A 60 -15.89 0.47 7.73
CA SER A 60 -16.33 1.47 6.76
C SER A 60 -15.18 2.03 5.93
N ALA A 61 -15.45 2.30 4.66
CA ALA A 61 -14.53 3.05 3.79
C ALA A 61 -14.44 4.52 4.23
N PHE A 62 -13.25 5.11 4.17
CA PHE A 62 -13.01 6.51 4.49
C PHE A 62 -11.92 7.12 3.60
N ILE A 63 -11.85 8.45 3.58
CA ILE A 63 -10.86 9.26 2.85
C ILE A 63 -10.06 10.09 3.87
N ARG A 64 -8.76 10.27 3.62
CA ARG A 64 -7.86 11.17 4.35
C ARG A 64 -7.32 12.26 3.45
#